data_AF-Q57831-F1
#
_entry.id   AF-Q57831-F1
#
_cell.length_a   1.000
_cell.length_b   1.000
_cell.length_c   1.000
_cell.angle_alpha   90.00
_cell.angle_beta   90.00
_cell.angle_gamma   90.00
#
_symmetry.space_group_name_H-M   'P 1'
#
loop_
_entity.id
_entity.type
_entity.pdbx_description
1 polymer ?
#
loop_
_entity_poly.entity_id
_entity_poly.type
_entity_poly.pdbx_seq_one_letter_code
_entity_poly.pdbx_strand_id
1 'polypeptide(L)'
;MLKKEWDYVNKILKKIKNIRNLLQDESMYVIIVYDVNVSRVNKIKSFLRKHLNWVQNSVFEGEVTKAEFERIKDGILRIIDEDEDSVIIYQFPLNFMPKREILGLEKNPIDDII
;
A
#
# COMPACT_ATOMS: atom_id res chain seq x y z
N MET A 1 42.15 5.51 -20.42
CA MET A 1 41.48 4.28 -19.95
C MET A 1 40.34 4.60 -18.99
N LEU A 2 40.61 5.33 -17.91
CA LEU A 2 39.64 5.72 -16.86
C LEU A 2 38.30 6.33 -17.37
N LYS A 3 38.31 7.16 -18.41
CA LYS A 3 37.06 7.74 -18.96
C LYS A 3 36.10 6.69 -19.52
N LYS A 4 36.62 5.67 -20.24
CA LYS A 4 35.78 4.60 -20.81
C LYS A 4 35.16 3.72 -19.70
N GLU A 5 35.93 3.43 -18.66
CA GLU A 5 35.45 2.70 -17.48
C GLU A 5 34.37 3.50 -16.75
N TRP A 6 34.58 4.81 -16.56
CA TRP A 6 33.59 5.71 -15.97
C TRP A 6 32.29 5.79 -16.79
N ASP A 7 32.38 5.92 -18.12
CA ASP A 7 31.22 5.94 -19.01
C ASP A 7 30.42 4.62 -18.94
N TYR A 8 31.12 3.49 -18.84
CA TYR A 8 30.51 2.17 -18.67
C TYR A 8 29.78 2.03 -17.33
N VAL A 9 30.40 2.45 -16.22
CA VAL A 9 29.78 2.48 -14.88
C VAL A 9 28.52 3.34 -14.89
N ASN A 10 28.55 4.53 -15.47
CA ASN A 10 27.38 5.40 -15.56
C ASN A 10 26.24 4.79 -16.40
N LYS A 11 26.56 4.07 -17.47
CA LYS A 11 25.56 3.34 -18.27
C LYS A 11 24.85 2.27 -17.44
N ILE A 12 25.60 1.53 -16.61
CA ILE A 12 25.03 0.53 -15.69
C ILE A 12 24.15 1.20 -14.64
N LEU A 13 24.63 2.26 -13.98
CA LEU A 13 23.85 2.99 -12.96
C LEU A 13 22.54 3.54 -13.53
N LYS A 14 22.55 4.07 -14.77
CA LYS A 14 21.34 4.53 -15.45
C LYS A 14 20.36 3.39 -15.70
N LYS A 15 20.84 2.21 -16.11
CA LYS A 15 20.00 1.01 -16.30
C LYS A 15 19.37 0.55 -14.97
N ILE A 16 20.16 0.50 -13.89
CA ILE A 16 19.67 0.14 -12.55
C ILE A 16 18.59 1.14 -12.07
N LYS A 17 18.83 2.45 -12.24
CA LYS A 17 17.85 3.48 -11.87
C LYS A 17 16.54 3.34 -12.67
N ASN A 18 16.62 3.05 -13.96
CA ASN A 18 15.44 2.81 -14.79
C ASN A 18 14.66 1.58 -14.35
N ILE A 19 15.33 0.47 -14.04
CA ILE A 19 14.68 -0.75 -13.52
C ILE A 19 14.00 -0.44 -12.18
N ARG A 20 14.69 0.25 -11.27
CA ARG A 20 14.10 0.66 -9.98
C ARG A 20 12.87 1.54 -10.17
N ASN A 21 12.91 2.50 -11.09
CA ASN A 21 11.75 3.35 -11.38
C ASN A 21 10.59 2.54 -11.99
N LEU A 22 10.88 1.55 -12.84
CA LEU A 22 9.86 0.65 -13.39
C LEU A 22 9.23 -0.22 -12.28
N LEU A 23 10.05 -0.77 -11.37
CA LEU A 23 9.54 -1.53 -10.23
C LEU A 23 8.74 -0.66 -9.25
N GLN A 24 9.15 0.60 -9.05
CA GLN A 24 8.38 1.58 -8.28
C GLN A 24 7.08 2.01 -8.96
N ASP A 25 6.99 1.89 -10.28
CA ASP A 25 5.74 2.12 -11.01
C ASP A 25 4.76 0.94 -10.83
N GLU A 26 5.27 -0.27 -10.56
CA GLU A 26 4.46 -1.47 -10.35
C GLU A 26 3.95 -1.64 -8.92
N SER A 27 4.50 -0.91 -7.95
CA SER A 27 4.12 -0.97 -6.54
C SER A 27 3.72 0.40 -5.99
N MET A 28 2.71 0.41 -5.13
CA MET A 28 2.17 1.61 -4.51
C MET A 28 1.91 1.37 -3.03
N TYR A 29 1.86 2.43 -2.24
CA TYR A 29 1.37 2.38 -0.87
C TYR A 29 -0.11 2.76 -0.86
N VAL A 30 -0.95 1.98 -0.18
CA VAL A 30 -2.38 2.27 -0.09
C VAL A 30 -2.82 2.44 1.36
N ILE A 31 -3.77 3.35 1.57
CA ILE A 31 -4.57 3.43 2.80
C ILE A 31 -6.01 3.16 2.42
N ILE A 32 -6.59 2.13 3.01
CA ILE A 32 -7.99 1.74 2.84
C ILE A 32 -8.76 2.12 4.10
N VAL A 33 -9.73 3.02 3.94
CA VAL A 33 -10.68 3.41 4.98
C VAL A 33 -12.05 2.86 4.58
N TYR A 34 -12.76 2.25 5.53
CA TYR A 34 -14.09 1.69 5.26
C TYR A 34 -15.11 2.09 6.33
N ASP A 35 -16.32 2.36 5.89
CA ASP A 35 -17.51 2.43 6.71
C ASP A 35 -18.49 1.37 6.18
N VAL A 36 -18.72 0.33 6.97
CA VAL A 36 -19.54 -0.81 6.56
C VAL A 36 -20.52 -1.18 7.65
N ASN A 37 -21.67 -1.72 7.27
CA ASN A 37 -22.62 -2.29 8.22
C ASN A 37 -21.94 -3.35 9.14
N VAL A 38 -22.35 -3.39 10.41
CA VAL A 38 -21.79 -4.29 11.44
C VAL A 38 -21.78 -5.77 11.01
N SER A 39 -22.75 -6.19 10.19
CA SER A 39 -22.83 -7.54 9.63
C SER A 39 -21.67 -7.90 8.68
N ARG A 40 -21.00 -6.90 8.09
CA ARG A 40 -19.90 -7.05 7.12
C ARG A 40 -18.51 -6.73 7.69
N VAL A 41 -18.42 -6.05 8.85
CA VAL A 41 -17.16 -5.66 9.52
C VAL A 41 -16.18 -6.84 9.66
N ASN A 42 -16.64 -7.99 10.15
CA ASN A 42 -15.74 -9.14 10.34
C ASN A 42 -15.23 -9.73 9.03
N LYS A 43 -16.06 -9.70 7.96
CA LYS A 43 -15.67 -10.20 6.64
C LYS A 43 -14.61 -9.30 6.02
N ILE A 44 -14.85 -7.99 5.96
CA ILE A 44 -13.89 -7.04 5.37
C ILE A 44 -12.59 -7.00 6.16
N LYS A 45 -12.66 -6.98 7.51
CA LYS A 45 -11.48 -7.01 8.37
C LYS A 45 -10.64 -8.28 8.18
N SER A 46 -11.28 -9.44 8.08
CA SER A 46 -10.58 -10.72 7.87
C SER A 46 -9.98 -10.84 6.47
N PHE A 47 -10.64 -10.23 5.47
CA PHE A 47 -10.11 -10.14 4.12
C PHE A 47 -8.88 -9.23 4.04
N LEU A 48 -9.00 -7.98 4.50
CA LEU A 48 -7.92 -6.98 4.40
C LEU A 48 -6.68 -7.38 5.20
N ARG A 49 -6.81 -8.06 6.35
CA ARG A 49 -5.68 -8.58 7.14
C ARG A 49 -4.76 -9.55 6.39
N LYS A 50 -5.20 -10.13 5.28
CA LYS A 50 -4.36 -11.02 4.45
C LYS A 50 -3.43 -10.24 3.52
N HIS A 51 -3.68 -8.95 3.35
CA HIS A 51 -3.04 -8.12 2.34
C HIS A 51 -2.39 -6.86 2.90
N LEU A 52 -2.94 -6.32 3.99
CA LEU A 52 -2.57 -5.02 4.53
C LEU A 52 -2.44 -5.08 6.05
N ASN A 53 -1.69 -4.13 6.60
CA ASN A 53 -1.56 -3.93 8.02
C ASN A 53 -2.81 -3.23 8.56
N TRP A 54 -3.35 -3.76 9.65
CA TRP A 54 -4.43 -3.08 10.35
C TRP A 54 -3.86 -1.93 11.17
N VAL A 55 -4.37 -0.71 11.01
CA VAL A 55 -3.89 0.47 11.75
C VAL A 55 -4.80 0.74 12.95
N GLN A 56 -6.09 0.90 12.65
CA GLN A 56 -7.14 1.20 13.62
C GLN A 56 -8.47 0.66 13.09
N ASN A 57 -9.54 0.74 13.91
CA ASN A 57 -10.86 0.39 13.41
C ASN A 57 -11.14 1.15 12.10
N SER A 58 -11.69 0.44 11.12
CA SER A 58 -12.00 1.01 9.81
C SER A 58 -10.82 1.47 8.96
N VAL A 59 -9.55 1.17 9.33
CA VAL A 59 -8.36 1.61 8.56
C VAL A 59 -7.33 0.49 8.41
N PHE A 60 -6.87 0.29 7.18
CA PHE A 60 -5.77 -0.59 6.80
C PHE A 60 -4.78 0.16 5.91
N GLU A 61 -3.50 -0.19 5.97
CA GLU A 61 -2.46 0.39 5.11
C GLU A 61 -1.39 -0.62 4.72
N GLY A 62 -0.66 -0.35 3.63
CA GLY A 62 0.46 -1.18 3.21
C GLY A 62 0.87 -1.01 1.76
N GLU A 63 2.02 -1.58 1.43
CA GLU A 63 2.53 -1.65 0.06
C GLU A 63 1.84 -2.77 -0.71
N VAL A 64 1.42 -2.47 -1.94
CA VAL A 64 0.77 -3.42 -2.85
C VAL A 64 1.28 -3.23 -4.26
N THR A 65 1.47 -4.33 -4.99
CA THR A 65 1.64 -4.27 -6.44
C THR A 65 0.33 -3.89 -7.14
N LYS A 66 0.38 -3.38 -8.37
CA LYS A 66 -0.81 -3.15 -9.21
C LYS A 66 -1.73 -4.38 -9.26
N ALA A 67 -1.15 -5.58 -9.40
CA ALA A 67 -1.92 -6.82 -9.45
C ALA A 67 -2.58 -7.18 -8.10
N GLU A 68 -1.91 -6.92 -6.98
CA GLU A 68 -2.50 -7.08 -5.64
C GLU A 68 -3.61 -6.08 -5.39
N PHE A 69 -3.42 -4.83 -5.81
CA PHE A 69 -4.40 -3.77 -5.69
C PHE A 69 -5.72 -4.14 -6.39
N GLU A 70 -5.67 -4.62 -7.63
CA GLU A 70 -6.88 -5.09 -8.34
C GLU A 70 -7.56 -6.25 -7.60
N ARG A 71 -6.79 -7.23 -7.09
CA ARG A 71 -7.35 -8.34 -6.29
C ARG A 71 -8.02 -7.86 -4.99
N ILE A 72 -7.44 -6.85 -4.35
CA ILE A 72 -8.00 -6.25 -3.12
C ILE A 72 -9.32 -5.55 -3.45
N LYS A 73 -9.38 -4.74 -4.50
CA LYS A 73 -10.63 -4.09 -4.95
C LYS A 73 -11.72 -5.11 -5.25
N ASP A 74 -11.41 -6.13 -6.06
CA ASP A 74 -12.38 -7.19 -6.40
C ASP A 74 -12.88 -7.94 -5.16
N GLY A 75 -11.98 -8.20 -4.21
CA GLY A 75 -12.35 -8.86 -2.95
C GLY A 75 -13.20 -7.99 -2.04
N ILE A 76 -12.96 -6.68 -2.00
CA ILE A 76 -13.80 -5.71 -1.27
C ILE A 76 -15.20 -5.67 -1.89
N LEU A 77 -15.31 -5.52 -3.22
CA LEU A 77 -16.59 -5.45 -3.93
C LEU A 77 -17.47 -6.71 -3.75
N ARG A 78 -16.86 -7.86 -3.47
CA ARG A 78 -17.60 -9.11 -3.15
C ARG A 78 -18.13 -9.14 -1.72
N ILE A 79 -17.68 -8.25 -0.84
CA ILE A 79 -17.99 -8.25 0.59
C ILE A 79 -18.97 -7.13 0.93
N ILE A 80 -18.79 -5.95 0.35
CA ILE A 80 -19.58 -4.76 0.66
C ILE A 80 -20.92 -4.75 -0.06
N ASP A 81 -21.84 -3.95 0.46
CA ASP A 81 -23.05 -3.54 -0.23
C ASP A 81 -22.83 -2.11 -0.75
N GLU A 82 -22.73 -1.93 -2.07
CA GLU A 82 -22.41 -0.63 -2.67
C GLU A 82 -23.51 0.43 -2.48
N ASP A 83 -24.73 0.05 -2.10
CA ASP A 83 -25.83 0.97 -1.81
C ASP A 83 -25.85 1.42 -0.32
N GLU A 84 -25.13 0.72 0.57
CA GLU A 84 -25.11 0.98 2.01
C GLU A 84 -23.72 1.35 2.56
N ASP A 85 -22.66 0.77 2.00
CA ASP A 85 -21.29 0.86 2.51
C ASP A 85 -20.44 1.85 1.72
N SER A 86 -19.36 2.32 2.35
CA SER A 86 -18.36 3.17 1.71
C SER A 86 -16.95 2.65 1.94
N VAL A 87 -16.16 2.61 0.88
CA VAL A 87 -14.73 2.30 0.95
C VAL A 87 -13.96 3.33 0.15
N ILE A 88 -12.98 3.97 0.79
CA ILE A 88 -12.08 4.94 0.19
C ILE A 88 -10.67 4.35 0.19
N ILE A 89 -10.02 4.36 -0.97
CA ILE A 89 -8.64 3.90 -1.12
C ILE A 89 -7.77 5.07 -1.58
N TYR A 90 -6.89 5.53 -0.69
CA TYR A 90 -5.84 6.49 -1.03
C TYR A 90 -4.64 5.72 -1.58
N GLN A 91 -4.12 6.18 -2.71
CA GLN A 91 -2.97 5.57 -3.39
C GLN A 91 -1.82 6.56 -3.41
N PHE A 92 -0.64 6.08 -3.05
CA PHE A 92 0.57 6.87 -2.99
C PHE A 92 1.72 6.15 -3.70
N PRO A 93 2.65 6.89 -4.32
CA PRO A 93 3.91 6.31 -4.79
C PRO A 93 4.65 5.61 -3.64
N LEU A 94 5.39 4.53 -3.93
CA LEU A 94 6.11 3.77 -2.88
C LEU A 94 7.07 4.63 -2.04
N ASN A 95 7.65 5.66 -2.65
CA ASN A 95 8.56 6.60 -1.97
C ASN A 95 7.81 7.66 -1.15
N PHE A 96 6.49 7.62 -1.08
CA PHE A 96 5.67 8.50 -0.27
C PHE A 96 5.29 7.78 1.02
N MET A 97 5.96 8.15 2.11
CA MET A 97 5.55 7.78 3.46
C MET A 97 4.66 8.90 4.03
N PRO A 98 3.38 8.64 4.32
CA PRO A 98 2.53 9.63 4.96
C PRO A 98 3.09 9.98 6.34
N LYS A 99 3.14 11.27 6.68
CA LYS A 99 3.43 11.68 8.06
C LYS A 99 2.26 11.29 8.94
N ARG A 100 2.51 10.43 9.92
CA ARG A 100 1.51 9.99 10.89
C ARG A 100 1.74 10.70 12.22
N GLU A 101 0.68 11.33 12.74
CA GLU A 101 0.63 11.83 14.11
C GLU A 101 -0.43 11.03 14.85
N ILE A 102 -0.05 10.44 15.98
CA ILE A 102 -0.95 9.63 16.80
C ILE A 102 -1.28 10.41 18.06
N LEU A 103 -2.58 10.66 18.25
CA LEU A 103 -3.10 11.24 19.48
C LEU A 103 -3.77 10.14 20.30
N GLY A 104 -3.33 9.96 21.55
CA GLY A 104 -3.87 8.95 22.46
C GLY A 104 -3.32 7.55 22.19
N LEU A 105 -4.17 6.53 22.29
CA LEU A 105 -3.75 5.14 22.25
C LEU A 105 -3.55 4.64 20.81
N GLU A 106 -2.31 4.29 20.47
CA GLU A 106 -2.00 3.52 19.27
C GLU A 106 -2.61 2.13 19.33
N LYS A 107 -3.44 1.78 18.34
CA LYS A 107 -4.19 0.51 18.32
C LYS A 107 -3.36 -0.66 17.83
N ASN A 108 -2.40 -0.40 16.95
CA ASN A 108 -1.45 -1.38 16.45
C ASN A 108 -0.10 -0.69 16.25
N PRO A 109 0.82 -0.78 17.22
CA PRO A 109 2.19 -0.32 17.03
C PRO A 109 2.76 -1.02 15.81
N ILE A 110 3.11 -0.24 14.78
CA ILE A 110 3.90 -0.77 13.69
C ILE A 110 5.34 -0.70 14.21
N ASP A 111 5.93 -1.85 14.51
CA ASP A 111 7.35 -1.91 14.79
C ASP A 111 8.06 -1.47 13.50
N ASP A 112 8.50 -0.21 13.46
CA ASP A 112 9.53 0.20 12.53
C ASP A 112 10.75 -0.67 12.85
N ILE A 113 10.96 -1.75 12.09
CA ILE A 113 12.24 -2.45 12.13
C ILE A 113 13.27 -1.44 11.62
N ILE A 114 14.01 -0.85 12.57
CA ILE A 114 15.15 0.07 12.36
C ILE A 114 16.25 -0.66 11.59
#